data_AF-A0A5D0GED7-F1
#
_entry.id   AF-A0A5D0GED7-F1
#
_cell.length_a   1.000
_cell.length_b   1.000
_cell.length_c   1.000
_cell.angle_alpha   90.00
_cell.angle_beta   90.00
_cell.angle_gamma   90.00
#
_symmetry.space_group_name_H-M   'P 1'
#
loop_
_entity.id
_entity.type
_entity.pdbx_description
1 polymer ?
#
loop_
_entity_poly.entity_id
_entity_poly.type
_entity_poly.pdbx_seq_one_letter_code
_entity_poly.pdbx_strand_id
1 'polypeptide(L)'
;MKSFFYLFFLSLTTISYSKEYKNLKEYHEISGKILLEPSDWLSKDRKNNTLVWQQANEYNLKHNLPAEYLTIKERTDFYLWLYTTLNERDVVWPKMAHFISNKLENINSFPFNMFTRKEVKLYATKGSKTVFNKAFSIIKKLYFSESILNKEDALTWDESIIYKEQYNWLEEIYNGIDAKTLKTIDKMAQGKGIYTFIVPKEVAFSGDLSDKENRYNYAINTLRTYCINNYD
;
A
#
# COMPACT_ATOMS: atom_id res chain seq x y z
N MET A 1 30.13 -44.48 27.78
CA MET A 1 29.43 -43.20 28.04
C MET A 1 30.05 -42.13 27.16
N LYS A 2 29.37 -41.71 26.09
CA LYS A 2 29.80 -40.58 25.26
C LYS A 2 28.65 -39.56 25.27
N SER A 3 28.80 -38.50 26.06
CA SER A 3 27.89 -37.36 26.05
C SER A 3 28.03 -36.62 24.73
N PHE A 4 27.01 -36.66 23.89
CA PHE A 4 26.85 -35.72 22.79
C PHE A 4 26.18 -34.46 23.36
N PHE A 5 26.96 -33.40 23.53
CA PHE A 5 26.44 -32.05 23.72
C PHE A 5 25.91 -31.56 22.37
N TYR A 6 24.59 -31.52 22.22
CA TYR A 6 23.95 -30.80 21.11
C TYR A 6 23.93 -29.31 21.44
N LEU A 7 24.78 -28.55 20.74
CA LEU A 7 24.77 -27.09 20.70
C LEU A 7 23.53 -26.64 19.93
N PHE A 8 22.56 -26.07 20.65
CA PHE A 8 21.38 -25.45 20.08
C PHE A 8 21.78 -24.09 19.51
N PHE A 9 22.01 -24.01 18.20
CA PHE A 9 22.12 -22.73 17.51
C PHE A 9 20.73 -22.08 17.49
N LEU A 10 20.49 -21.17 18.43
CA LEU A 10 19.40 -20.19 18.34
C LEU A 10 19.70 -19.30 17.14
N SER A 11 19.15 -19.65 15.98
CA SER A 11 19.01 -18.72 14.87
C SER A 11 18.12 -17.58 15.35
N LEU A 12 18.72 -16.47 15.74
CA LEU A 12 18.05 -15.19 15.97
C LEU A 12 17.30 -14.86 14.68
N THR A 13 16.00 -15.08 14.69
CA THR A 13 15.10 -14.55 13.66
C THR A 13 15.29 -13.04 13.68
N THR A 14 15.76 -12.47 12.57
CA THR A 14 15.77 -11.03 12.37
C THR A 14 14.33 -10.55 12.52
N ILE A 15 14.03 -9.95 13.68
CA ILE A 15 12.80 -9.24 13.90
C ILE A 15 12.75 -8.20 12.77
N SER A 16 11.72 -8.30 11.92
CA SER A 16 11.48 -7.34 10.84
C SER A 16 11.08 -6.01 11.49
N TYR A 17 12.06 -5.24 11.92
CA TYR A 17 11.88 -3.86 12.31
C TYR A 17 11.54 -3.05 11.06
N SER A 18 10.61 -2.11 11.16
CA SER A 18 10.41 -1.11 10.10
C SER A 18 11.76 -0.45 9.83
N LYS A 19 12.03 -0.05 8.58
CA LYS A 19 13.16 0.83 8.28
C LYS A 19 12.85 2.29 8.62
N GLU A 20 11.66 2.56 9.14
CA GLU A 20 11.32 3.81 9.81
C GLU A 20 11.79 3.81 11.27
N TYR A 21 12.59 4.82 11.61
CA TYR A 21 13.02 5.08 12.99
C TYR A 21 12.47 6.43 13.47
N LYS A 22 12.09 6.55 14.74
CA LYS A 22 11.60 7.82 15.32
C LYS A 22 12.65 8.92 15.23
N ASN A 23 13.93 8.58 15.43
CA ASN A 23 15.07 9.49 15.39
C ASN A 23 16.41 8.73 15.30
N LEU A 24 17.52 9.46 15.11
CA LEU A 24 18.86 8.87 15.00
C LEU A 24 19.32 8.15 16.27
N LYS A 25 18.84 8.55 17.46
CA LYS A 25 19.20 7.87 18.71
C LYS A 25 18.63 6.45 18.71
N GLU A 26 17.35 6.29 18.39
CA GLU A 26 16.74 4.96 18.27
C GLU A 26 17.41 4.13 17.18
N TYR A 27 17.70 4.74 16.01
CA TYR A 27 18.44 4.06 14.96
C TYR A 27 19.81 3.54 15.43
N HIS A 28 20.56 4.37 16.17
CA HIS A 28 21.85 3.98 16.72
C HIS A 28 21.73 2.87 17.77
N GLU A 29 20.74 2.96 18.66
CA GLU A 29 20.46 1.93 19.67
C GLU A 29 20.13 0.56 19.05
N ILE A 30 19.41 0.54 17.92
CA ILE A 30 19.00 -0.69 17.24
C ILE A 30 20.09 -1.23 16.30
N SER A 31 20.75 -0.37 15.53
CA SER A 31 21.67 -0.78 14.45
C SER A 31 23.15 -0.73 14.83
N GLY A 32 23.51 0.01 15.88
CA GLY A 32 24.90 0.36 16.22
C GLY A 32 25.53 1.40 15.29
N LYS A 33 24.81 1.88 14.26
CA LYS A 33 25.33 2.84 13.27
C LYS A 33 24.95 4.26 13.63
N ILE A 34 25.76 5.23 13.20
CA ILE A 34 25.51 6.66 13.43
C ILE A 34 24.75 7.28 12.25
N LEU A 35 25.00 6.78 11.04
CA LEU A 35 24.40 7.24 9.80
C LEU A 35 23.38 6.22 9.29
N LEU A 36 22.26 6.73 8.76
CA LEU A 36 21.22 5.91 8.13
C LEU A 36 21.79 5.17 6.92
N GLU A 37 21.39 3.91 6.77
CA GLU A 37 21.62 3.18 5.52
C GLU A 37 20.72 3.73 4.41
N PRO A 38 21.07 3.48 3.13
CA PRO A 38 20.28 3.97 2.00
C PRO A 38 18.82 3.52 1.98
N SER A 39 18.47 2.40 2.64
CA SER A 39 17.10 1.88 2.74
C SER A 39 16.28 2.49 3.89
N ASP A 40 16.93 3.24 4.78
CA ASP A 40 16.40 3.60 6.09
C ASP A 40 16.01 5.09 6.14
N TRP A 41 14.99 5.42 6.93
CA TRP A 41 14.50 6.80 7.07
C TRP A 41 14.02 7.08 8.50
N LEU A 42 13.95 8.37 8.86
CA LEU A 42 13.28 8.76 10.11
C LEU A 42 11.80 9.06 9.88
N SER A 43 10.99 8.95 10.92
CA SER A 43 9.57 9.34 10.86
C SER A 43 9.37 10.78 10.37
N LYS A 44 10.30 11.69 10.72
CA LYS A 44 10.27 13.07 10.22
C LYS A 44 10.57 13.16 8.73
N ASP A 45 11.38 12.25 8.18
CA ASP A 45 11.76 12.26 6.77
C ASP A 45 10.55 11.89 5.91
N ARG A 46 9.82 10.83 6.26
CA ARG A 46 8.56 10.46 5.60
C ARG A 46 7.51 11.56 5.72
N LYS A 47 7.24 12.04 6.95
CA LYS A 47 6.20 13.06 7.20
C LYS A 47 6.43 14.37 6.45
N ASN A 48 7.69 14.74 6.24
CA ASN A 48 8.07 15.96 5.53
C ASN A 48 8.52 15.71 4.08
N ASN A 49 8.37 14.48 3.58
CA ASN A 49 8.81 14.07 2.24
C ASN A 49 10.26 14.51 1.89
N THR A 50 11.20 14.35 2.83
CA THR A 50 12.58 14.82 2.66
C THR A 50 13.36 14.00 1.63
N LEU A 51 14.51 14.51 1.17
CA LEU A 51 15.38 13.79 0.24
C LEU A 51 15.80 12.40 0.76
N VAL A 52 16.00 12.24 2.07
CA VAL A 52 16.31 10.95 2.70
C VAL A 52 15.20 9.93 2.44
N TRP A 53 13.94 10.33 2.62
CA TRP A 53 12.78 9.47 2.34
C TRP A 53 12.68 9.12 0.85
N GLN A 54 12.89 10.10 -0.03
CA GLN A 54 12.83 9.90 -1.49
C GLN A 54 13.93 8.93 -1.97
N GLN A 55 15.16 9.11 -1.47
CA GLN A 55 16.28 8.22 -1.77
C GLN A 55 16.07 6.81 -1.22
N ALA A 56 15.50 6.69 -0.01
CA ALA A 56 15.13 5.38 0.54
C ALA A 56 14.08 4.68 -0.31
N ASN A 57 13.06 5.40 -0.79
CA ASN A 57 12.05 4.84 -1.69
C ASN A 57 12.64 4.35 -3.00
N GLU A 58 13.48 5.15 -3.65
CA GLU A 58 14.16 4.75 -4.88
C GLU A 58 15.06 3.53 -4.65
N TYR A 59 15.86 3.54 -3.57
CA TYR A 59 16.73 2.44 -3.20
C TYR A 59 15.93 1.15 -2.97
N ASN A 60 14.86 1.22 -2.17
CA ASN A 60 14.02 0.06 -1.87
C ASN A 60 13.35 -0.47 -3.14
N LEU A 61 12.86 0.42 -4.01
CA LEU A 61 12.28 0.05 -5.31
C LEU A 61 13.32 -0.64 -6.21
N LYS A 62 14.52 -0.07 -6.32
CA LYS A 62 15.63 -0.64 -7.09
C LYS A 62 16.01 -2.04 -6.62
N HIS A 63 16.03 -2.27 -5.31
CA HIS A 63 16.40 -3.55 -4.71
C HIS A 63 15.21 -4.49 -4.48
N ASN A 64 14.00 -4.09 -4.89
CA ASN A 64 12.76 -4.88 -4.71
C ASN A 64 12.52 -5.26 -3.24
N LEU A 65 12.54 -4.26 -2.35
CA LEU A 65 12.37 -4.40 -0.90
C LEU A 65 10.99 -3.88 -0.42
N PRO A 66 9.86 -4.49 -0.83
CA PRO A 66 8.54 -4.05 -0.39
C PRO A 66 8.28 -4.31 1.10
N ALA A 67 9.05 -5.20 1.73
CA ALA A 67 8.88 -5.58 3.13
C ALA A 67 9.24 -4.46 4.12
N GLU A 68 9.97 -3.43 3.68
CA GLU A 68 10.40 -2.32 4.53
C GLU A 68 9.25 -1.37 4.92
N TYR A 69 8.12 -1.46 4.21
CA TYR A 69 6.91 -0.65 4.44
C TYR A 69 5.89 -1.47 5.24
N LEU A 70 5.90 -1.35 6.56
CA LEU A 70 5.08 -2.19 7.45
C LEU A 70 3.62 -1.74 7.52
N THR A 71 3.40 -0.44 7.68
CA THR A 71 2.10 0.17 7.95
C THR A 71 1.40 0.56 6.66
N ILE A 72 0.06 0.69 6.72
CA ILE A 72 -0.72 1.26 5.61
C ILE A 72 -0.23 2.68 5.33
N LYS A 73 0.10 3.45 6.37
CA LYS A 73 0.56 4.84 6.22
C LYS A 73 1.88 4.96 5.46
N GLU A 74 2.89 4.13 5.78
CA GLU A 74 4.15 4.10 5.02
C GLU A 74 3.90 3.75 3.54
N ARG A 75 3.01 2.78 3.26
CA ARG A 75 2.63 2.43 1.87
C ARG A 75 1.86 3.54 1.17
N THR A 76 0.94 4.22 1.85
CA THR A 76 0.23 5.40 1.34
C THR A 76 1.23 6.49 0.95
N ASP A 77 2.15 6.84 1.84
CA ASP A 77 3.13 7.91 1.59
C ASP A 77 4.15 7.50 0.51
N PHE A 78 4.42 6.20 0.34
CA PHE A 78 5.17 5.70 -0.83
C PHE A 78 4.42 5.95 -2.13
N TYR A 79 3.11 5.68 -2.19
CA TYR A 79 2.32 5.96 -3.39
C TYR A 79 2.25 7.47 -3.68
N LEU A 80 2.18 8.31 -2.64
CA LEU A 80 2.29 9.77 -2.76
C LEU A 80 3.59 10.19 -3.45
N TRP A 81 4.72 9.71 -2.93
CA TRP A 81 6.02 9.94 -3.53
C TRP A 81 6.04 9.44 -4.99
N LEU A 82 5.58 8.22 -5.23
CA LEU A 82 5.62 7.57 -6.54
C LEU A 82 4.86 8.37 -7.59
N TYR A 83 3.61 8.75 -7.35
CA TYR A 83 2.83 9.47 -8.36
C TYR A 83 3.36 10.89 -8.57
N THR A 84 3.94 11.51 -7.55
CA THR A 84 4.58 12.82 -7.66
C THR A 84 5.84 12.73 -8.54
N THR A 85 6.62 11.66 -8.41
CA THR A 85 7.82 11.43 -9.23
C THR A 85 7.51 10.97 -10.65
N LEU A 86 6.35 10.34 -10.88
CA LEU A 86 5.91 9.89 -12.20
C LEU A 86 4.98 10.90 -12.91
N ASN A 87 4.95 12.16 -12.48
CA ASN A 87 4.02 13.19 -12.98
C ASN A 87 4.11 13.45 -14.50
N GLU A 88 5.27 13.19 -15.13
CA GLU A 88 5.46 13.30 -16.58
C GLU A 88 4.83 12.13 -17.37
N ARG A 89 4.28 11.12 -16.68
CA ARG A 89 3.64 9.94 -17.28
C ARG A 89 2.14 9.98 -17.02
N ASP A 90 1.35 9.57 -18.01
CA ASP A 90 -0.12 9.54 -17.92
C ASP A 90 -0.68 8.36 -17.08
N VAL A 91 0.16 7.69 -16.30
CA VAL A 91 -0.22 6.50 -15.51
C VAL A 91 -0.96 6.91 -14.25
N VAL A 92 -2.16 6.35 -14.04
CA VAL A 92 -3.07 6.81 -12.97
C VAL A 92 -3.10 5.86 -11.78
N TRP A 93 -2.73 4.58 -11.94
CA TRP A 93 -2.81 3.60 -10.86
C TRP A 93 -2.11 4.02 -9.56
N PRO A 94 -0.91 4.66 -9.56
CA PRO A 94 -0.32 5.18 -8.32
C PRO A 94 -1.20 6.18 -7.57
N LYS A 95 -1.91 7.07 -8.29
CA LYS A 95 -2.88 8.01 -7.71
C LYS A 95 -4.07 7.26 -7.09
N MET A 96 -4.56 6.22 -7.77
CA MET A 96 -5.64 5.35 -7.27
C MET A 96 -5.21 4.58 -6.01
N ALA A 97 -4.02 4.00 -6.02
CA ALA A 97 -3.46 3.24 -4.91
C ALA A 97 -3.24 4.14 -3.68
N HIS A 98 -2.76 5.37 -3.88
CA HIS A 98 -2.70 6.38 -2.82
C HIS A 98 -4.09 6.68 -2.27
N PHE A 99 -5.07 6.98 -3.13
CA PHE A 99 -6.43 7.30 -2.71
C PHE A 99 -7.03 6.20 -1.84
N ILE A 100 -7.01 4.95 -2.32
CA ILE A 100 -7.56 3.81 -1.58
C ILE A 100 -6.79 3.57 -0.28
N SER A 101 -5.46 3.62 -0.31
CA SER A 101 -4.65 3.39 0.91
C SER A 101 -4.90 4.46 1.97
N ASN A 102 -5.11 5.71 1.58
CA ASN A 102 -5.51 6.79 2.48
C ASN A 102 -6.89 6.54 3.11
N LYS A 103 -7.87 6.02 2.33
CA LYS A 103 -9.18 5.62 2.89
C LYS A 103 -9.06 4.45 3.86
N LEU A 104 -8.21 3.46 3.56
CA LEU A 104 -7.95 2.33 4.44
C LEU A 104 -7.25 2.74 5.74
N GLU A 105 -6.33 3.71 5.67
CA GLU A 105 -5.68 4.27 6.86
C GLU A 105 -6.69 4.90 7.82
N ASN A 106 -7.63 5.70 7.28
CA ASN A 106 -8.63 6.41 8.07
C ASN A 106 -9.54 5.50 8.92
N ILE A 107 -9.62 4.21 8.60
CA ILE A 107 -10.30 3.19 9.41
C ILE A 107 -9.68 3.07 10.81
N ASN A 108 -8.39 3.37 10.93
CA ASN A 108 -7.65 3.35 12.19
C ASN A 108 -7.70 4.69 12.94
N SER A 109 -8.26 5.73 12.34
CA SER A 109 -8.38 7.07 12.90
C SER A 109 -9.70 7.26 13.66
N PHE A 110 -9.72 8.17 14.64
CA PHE A 110 -10.95 8.57 15.32
C PHE A 110 -11.87 9.36 14.36
N PRO A 111 -13.21 9.16 14.38
CA PRO A 111 -13.97 8.25 15.25
C PRO A 111 -14.14 6.83 14.67
N PHE A 112 -13.73 6.58 13.42
CA PHE A 112 -13.97 5.31 12.72
C PHE A 112 -13.35 4.09 13.40
N ASN A 113 -12.20 4.27 14.05
CA ASN A 113 -11.53 3.24 14.83
C ASN A 113 -12.43 2.61 15.89
N MET A 114 -13.34 3.40 16.49
CA MET A 114 -14.26 2.96 17.54
C MET A 114 -15.37 2.04 17.01
N PHE A 115 -15.83 2.28 15.78
CA PHE A 115 -16.94 1.56 15.17
C PHE A 115 -16.49 0.43 14.23
N THR A 116 -15.20 0.39 13.89
CA THR A 116 -14.65 -0.60 12.97
C THR A 116 -14.09 -1.81 13.73
N ARG A 117 -14.63 -2.99 13.40
CA ARG A 117 -14.22 -4.28 13.97
C ARG A 117 -12.77 -4.62 13.63
N LYS A 118 -12.12 -5.42 14.48
CA LYS A 118 -10.70 -5.82 14.30
C LYS A 118 -10.49 -6.61 13.01
N GLU A 119 -11.46 -7.44 12.63
CA GLU A 119 -11.43 -8.26 11.42
C GLU A 119 -11.40 -7.39 10.15
N VAL A 120 -12.17 -6.29 10.13
CA VAL A 120 -12.14 -5.32 9.01
C VAL A 120 -10.75 -4.69 8.88
N LYS A 121 -10.13 -4.28 10.00
CA LYS A 121 -8.77 -3.70 10.01
C LYS A 121 -7.71 -4.71 9.56
N LEU A 122 -7.88 -5.98 9.94
CA LEU A 122 -7.03 -7.07 9.50
C LEU A 122 -7.08 -7.23 7.98
N TYR A 123 -8.28 -7.29 7.39
CA TYR A 123 -8.43 -7.41 5.93
C TYR A 123 -7.96 -6.16 5.19
N ALA A 124 -8.19 -4.96 5.71
CA ALA A 124 -7.64 -3.72 5.15
C ALA A 124 -6.10 -3.75 5.11
N THR A 125 -5.46 -4.19 6.20
CA THR A 125 -4.00 -4.34 6.28
C THR A 125 -3.49 -5.42 5.34
N LYS A 126 -4.17 -6.58 5.29
CA LYS A 126 -3.82 -7.70 4.41
C LYS A 126 -3.93 -7.32 2.95
N GLY A 127 -5.01 -6.64 2.56
CA GLY A 127 -5.24 -6.10 1.22
C GLY A 127 -4.14 -5.13 0.80
N SER A 128 -3.95 -4.06 1.59
CA SER A 128 -2.92 -3.05 1.35
C SER A 128 -1.53 -3.67 1.19
N LYS A 129 -1.12 -4.57 2.09
CA LYS A 129 0.17 -5.27 2.01
C LYS A 129 0.27 -6.15 0.77
N THR A 130 -0.78 -6.89 0.42
CA THR A 130 -0.75 -7.82 -0.71
C THR A 130 -0.60 -7.09 -2.03
N VAL A 131 -1.41 -6.03 -2.25
CA VAL A 131 -1.32 -5.22 -3.47
C VAL A 131 0.04 -4.56 -3.57
N PHE A 132 0.51 -3.92 -2.49
CA PHE A 132 1.81 -3.25 -2.47
C PHE A 132 2.96 -4.20 -2.81
N ASN A 133 3.04 -5.35 -2.12
CA ASN A 133 4.12 -6.32 -2.34
C ASN A 133 4.11 -6.91 -3.76
N LYS A 134 2.92 -7.24 -4.29
CA LYS A 134 2.80 -7.83 -5.63
C LYS A 134 3.03 -6.79 -6.74
N ALA A 135 2.60 -5.56 -6.54
CA ALA A 135 2.80 -4.45 -7.49
C ALA A 135 4.25 -3.96 -7.52
N PHE A 136 5.01 -4.10 -6.44
CA PHE A 136 6.33 -3.48 -6.27
C PHE A 136 7.30 -3.75 -7.44
N SER A 137 7.38 -5.00 -7.92
CA SER A 137 8.23 -5.36 -9.05
C SER A 137 7.74 -4.79 -10.40
N ILE A 138 6.43 -4.58 -10.55
CA ILE A 138 5.82 -3.97 -11.74
C ILE A 138 6.09 -2.46 -11.72
N ILE A 139 5.92 -1.83 -10.56
CA ILE A 139 6.25 -0.42 -10.34
C ILE A 139 7.73 -0.16 -10.60
N LYS A 140 8.63 -1.05 -10.12
CA LYS A 140 10.08 -0.95 -10.40
C LYS A 140 10.35 -0.85 -11.90
N LYS A 141 9.71 -1.72 -12.70
CA LYS A 141 9.87 -1.70 -14.16
C LYS A 141 9.35 -0.40 -14.77
N LEU A 142 8.20 0.11 -14.29
CA LEU A 142 7.66 1.39 -14.76
C LEU A 142 8.61 2.55 -14.43
N TYR A 143 9.06 2.63 -13.18
CA TYR A 143 9.86 3.73 -12.65
C TYR A 143 11.22 3.85 -13.35
N PHE A 144 11.93 2.73 -13.53
CA PHE A 144 13.24 2.71 -14.18
C PHE A 144 13.17 2.53 -15.72
N SER A 145 11.99 2.60 -16.32
CA SER A 145 11.83 2.57 -17.78
C SER A 145 12.20 3.91 -18.38
N GLU A 146 13.00 3.92 -19.45
CA GLU A 146 13.26 5.12 -20.24
C GLU A 146 12.04 5.57 -21.07
N SER A 147 11.10 4.66 -21.33
CA SER A 147 9.89 4.96 -22.11
C SER A 147 8.92 5.79 -21.29
N ILE A 148 8.63 7.02 -21.74
CA ILE A 148 7.50 7.80 -21.25
C ILE A 148 6.23 7.23 -21.88
N LEU A 149 5.30 6.76 -21.06
CA LEU A 149 4.02 6.22 -21.54
C LEU A 149 3.09 7.38 -21.85
N ASN A 150 2.65 7.47 -23.11
CA ASN A 150 1.56 8.35 -23.51
C ASN A 150 0.23 7.85 -22.94
N LYS A 151 -0.83 8.64 -23.10
CA LYS A 151 -2.17 8.35 -22.57
C LYS A 151 -2.73 6.96 -22.89
N GLU A 152 -2.52 6.43 -24.10
CA GLU A 152 -3.05 5.12 -24.52
C GLU A 152 -2.24 3.97 -23.93
N ASP A 153 -0.91 4.08 -23.99
CA ASP A 153 0.00 3.10 -23.39
C ASP A 153 -0.13 3.07 -21.86
N ALA A 154 -0.34 4.25 -21.24
CA ALA A 154 -0.58 4.38 -19.81
C ALA A 154 -1.92 3.77 -19.38
N LEU A 155 -2.99 3.94 -20.18
CA LEU A 155 -4.27 3.27 -19.94
C LEU A 155 -4.11 1.75 -20.03
N THR A 156 -3.45 1.24 -21.06
CA THR A 156 -3.19 -0.20 -21.23
C THR A 156 -2.39 -0.74 -20.04
N TRP A 157 -1.39 0.03 -19.58
CA TRP A 157 -0.60 -0.33 -18.41
C TRP A 157 -1.48 -0.38 -17.15
N ASP A 158 -2.30 0.65 -16.90
CA ASP A 158 -3.24 0.73 -15.77
C ASP A 158 -4.22 -0.47 -15.78
N GLU A 159 -4.85 -0.75 -16.92
CA GLU A 159 -5.75 -1.90 -17.10
C GLU A 159 -5.05 -3.23 -16.75
N SER A 160 -3.81 -3.41 -17.22
CA SER A 160 -3.06 -4.63 -16.99
C SER A 160 -2.74 -4.88 -15.51
N ILE A 161 -2.39 -3.83 -14.76
CA ILE A 161 -2.09 -3.97 -13.33
C ILE A 161 -3.36 -4.09 -12.51
N ILE A 162 -4.42 -3.34 -12.85
CA ILE A 162 -5.72 -3.41 -12.19
C ILE A 162 -6.35 -4.81 -12.37
N TYR A 163 -6.22 -5.40 -13.56
CA TYR A 163 -6.67 -6.77 -13.79
C TYR A 163 -5.95 -7.75 -12.85
N LYS A 164 -4.60 -7.69 -12.78
CA LYS A 164 -3.83 -8.54 -11.85
C LYS A 164 -4.25 -8.31 -10.40
N GLU A 165 -4.47 -7.07 -10.01
CA GLU A 165 -4.92 -6.72 -8.67
C GLU A 165 -6.27 -7.36 -8.33
N GLN A 166 -7.28 -7.16 -9.18
CA GLN A 166 -8.66 -7.57 -8.87
C GLN A 166 -8.90 -9.07 -9.07
N TYR A 167 -8.32 -9.68 -10.10
CA TYR A 167 -8.56 -11.09 -10.46
C TYR A 167 -7.59 -12.06 -9.77
N ASN A 168 -6.36 -11.61 -9.47
CA ASN A 168 -5.31 -12.54 -9.02
C ASN A 168 -4.85 -12.24 -7.59
N TRP A 169 -4.75 -10.97 -7.21
CA TRP A 169 -4.14 -10.61 -5.92
C TRP A 169 -5.16 -10.52 -4.80
N LEU A 170 -6.30 -9.89 -5.07
CA LEU A 170 -7.34 -9.66 -4.08
C LEU A 170 -8.33 -10.82 -3.98
N GLU A 171 -8.47 -11.66 -5.00
CA GLU A 171 -9.44 -12.76 -5.02
C GLU A 171 -9.26 -13.71 -3.84
N GLU A 172 -8.02 -14.15 -3.55
CA GLU A 172 -7.71 -14.99 -2.39
C GLU A 172 -8.03 -14.32 -1.06
N ILE A 173 -7.97 -12.98 -1.00
CA ILE A 173 -8.30 -12.23 0.20
C ILE A 173 -9.82 -12.23 0.38
N TYR A 174 -10.57 -11.87 -0.67
CA TYR A 174 -12.04 -11.82 -0.64
C TYR A 174 -12.66 -13.19 -0.30
N ASN A 175 -12.11 -14.27 -0.86
CA ASN A 175 -12.55 -15.63 -0.56
C ASN A 175 -12.36 -16.02 0.92
N GLY A 176 -11.46 -15.35 1.65
CA GLY A 176 -11.23 -15.59 3.07
C GLY A 176 -12.14 -14.79 4.00
N ILE A 177 -12.86 -13.78 3.50
CA ILE A 177 -13.64 -12.85 4.34
C ILE A 177 -14.96 -13.49 4.77
N ASP A 178 -15.25 -13.48 6.07
CA ASP A 178 -16.57 -13.90 6.55
C ASP A 178 -17.67 -12.92 6.11
N ALA A 179 -18.88 -13.41 5.89
CA ALA A 179 -20.00 -12.62 5.35
C ALA A 179 -20.30 -11.35 6.17
N LYS A 180 -20.12 -11.37 7.50
CA LYS A 180 -20.38 -10.21 8.36
C LYS A 180 -19.31 -9.14 8.19
N THR A 181 -18.05 -9.55 8.05
CA THR A 181 -16.94 -8.63 7.77
C THR A 181 -17.05 -8.07 6.35
N LEU A 182 -17.35 -8.90 5.35
CA LEU A 182 -17.57 -8.47 3.97
C LEU A 182 -18.69 -7.43 3.88
N LYS A 183 -19.83 -7.66 4.55
CA LYS A 183 -20.93 -6.68 4.61
C LYS A 183 -20.53 -5.34 5.22
N THR A 184 -19.59 -5.33 6.17
CA THR A 184 -19.07 -4.08 6.74
C THR A 184 -18.20 -3.34 5.72
N ILE A 185 -17.29 -4.07 5.06
CA ILE A 185 -16.40 -3.51 4.03
C ILE A 185 -17.21 -2.98 2.85
N ASP A 186 -18.25 -3.70 2.42
CA ASP A 186 -19.17 -3.28 1.35
C ASP A 186 -19.86 -1.95 1.68
N LYS A 187 -20.41 -1.81 2.90
CA LYS A 187 -20.97 -0.53 3.36
C LYS A 187 -19.96 0.60 3.39
N MET A 188 -18.69 0.30 3.71
CA MET A 188 -17.63 1.30 3.73
C MET A 188 -17.31 1.76 2.31
N ALA A 189 -17.13 0.84 1.37
CA ALA A 189 -16.86 1.12 -0.04
C ALA A 189 -18.00 1.92 -0.69
N GLN A 190 -19.25 1.61 -0.33
CA GLN A 190 -20.45 2.32 -0.80
C GLN A 190 -20.69 3.66 -0.07
N GLY A 191 -19.85 4.04 0.91
CA GLY A 191 -20.03 5.26 1.69
C GLY A 191 -21.36 5.31 2.47
N LYS A 192 -21.86 4.18 2.97
CA LYS A 192 -23.15 4.09 3.67
C LYS A 192 -23.03 4.34 5.18
N GLY A 193 -24.00 5.06 5.74
CA GLY A 193 -24.14 5.29 7.18
C GLY A 193 -23.05 6.21 7.72
N ILE A 194 -22.29 5.75 8.71
CA ILE A 194 -21.17 6.54 9.28
C ILE A 194 -20.02 6.73 8.28
N TYR A 195 -19.96 5.93 7.21
CA TYR A 195 -18.86 5.94 6.23
C TYR A 195 -19.04 6.95 5.10
N THR A 196 -20.16 7.67 5.04
CA THR A 196 -20.40 8.75 4.06
C THR A 196 -19.32 9.84 4.13
N PHE A 197 -18.72 10.05 5.30
CA PHE A 197 -17.64 11.03 5.49
C PHE A 197 -16.26 10.53 5.04
N ILE A 198 -16.11 9.23 4.76
CA ILE A 198 -14.84 8.63 4.31
C ILE A 198 -14.74 8.65 2.79
N VAL A 199 -15.81 8.27 2.10
CA VAL A 199 -15.81 8.05 0.64
C VAL A 199 -16.70 9.12 -0.03
N PRO A 200 -16.13 9.99 -0.89
CA PRO A 200 -16.92 10.92 -1.68
C PRO A 200 -17.96 10.19 -2.54
N LYS A 201 -19.13 10.81 -2.75
CA LYS A 201 -20.26 10.17 -3.43
C LYS A 201 -19.92 9.77 -4.87
N GLU A 202 -19.05 10.53 -5.52
CA GLU A 202 -18.57 10.35 -6.88
C GLU A 202 -17.77 9.05 -7.07
N VAL A 203 -17.20 8.53 -5.98
CA VAL A 203 -16.40 7.29 -5.95
C VAL A 203 -16.95 6.29 -4.96
N ALA A 204 -18.22 6.42 -4.56
CA ALA A 204 -18.88 5.37 -3.83
C ALA A 204 -19.00 4.13 -4.73
N PHE A 205 -18.54 2.98 -4.24
CA PHE A 205 -18.64 1.73 -4.96
C PHE A 205 -20.12 1.38 -5.22
N SER A 206 -20.42 0.84 -6.39
CA SER A 206 -21.73 0.29 -6.73
C SER A 206 -21.55 -1.12 -7.30
N GLY A 207 -22.32 -2.08 -6.78
CA GLY A 207 -22.23 -3.49 -7.16
C GLY A 207 -21.91 -4.40 -5.98
N ASP A 208 -21.58 -5.66 -6.29
CA ASP A 208 -21.14 -6.66 -5.33
C ASP A 208 -19.62 -6.64 -5.21
N LEU A 209 -19.10 -6.31 -4.02
CA LEU A 209 -17.67 -6.23 -3.77
C LEU A 209 -16.98 -7.61 -3.81
N SER A 210 -17.72 -8.71 -3.61
CA SER A 210 -17.17 -10.07 -3.75
C SER A 210 -16.90 -10.44 -5.20
N ASP A 211 -17.57 -9.79 -6.14
CA ASP A 211 -17.41 -10.01 -7.57
C ASP A 211 -16.23 -9.20 -8.12
N LYS A 212 -15.24 -9.89 -8.70
CA LYS A 212 -14.02 -9.28 -9.25
C LYS A 212 -14.25 -8.41 -10.49
N GLU A 213 -15.25 -8.74 -11.29
CA GLU A 213 -15.62 -7.97 -12.49
C GLU A 213 -16.20 -6.61 -12.07
N ASN A 214 -17.06 -6.59 -11.06
CA ASN A 214 -17.56 -5.34 -10.46
C ASN A 214 -16.42 -4.49 -9.91
N ARG A 215 -15.46 -5.10 -9.18
CA ARG A 215 -14.28 -4.38 -8.66
C ARG A 215 -13.41 -3.80 -9.78
N TYR A 216 -13.16 -4.57 -10.83
CA TYR A 216 -12.39 -4.14 -11.99
C TYR A 216 -13.06 -2.98 -12.72
N ASN A 217 -14.35 -3.12 -13.03
CA ASN A 217 -15.12 -2.09 -13.71
C ASN A 217 -15.23 -0.80 -12.90
N TYR A 218 -15.39 -0.91 -11.57
CA TYR A 218 -15.33 0.25 -10.70
C TYR A 218 -13.95 0.93 -10.74
N ALA A 219 -12.86 0.16 -10.68
CA ALA A 219 -11.51 0.70 -10.69
C ALA A 219 -11.23 1.49 -11.97
N ILE A 220 -11.58 0.93 -13.14
CA ILE A 220 -11.33 1.55 -14.45
C ILE A 220 -12.27 2.72 -14.73
N ASN A 221 -13.58 2.53 -14.54
CA ASN A 221 -14.56 3.50 -15.04
C ASN A 221 -14.85 4.62 -14.03
N THR A 222 -14.77 4.32 -12.73
CA THR A 222 -15.13 5.27 -11.67
C THR A 222 -13.90 5.84 -10.98
N LEU A 223 -13.08 4.98 -10.37
CA LEU A 223 -11.97 5.42 -9.52
C LEU A 223 -10.87 6.09 -10.34
N ARG A 224 -10.47 5.51 -11.48
CA ARG A 224 -9.46 6.10 -12.36
C ARG A 224 -9.89 7.48 -12.86
N THR A 225 -11.13 7.58 -13.38
CA THR A 225 -11.73 8.84 -13.85
C THR A 225 -11.73 9.90 -12.74
N TYR A 226 -12.11 9.53 -11.53
CA TYR A 226 -12.07 10.43 -10.39
C TYR A 226 -10.64 10.90 -10.08
N CYS A 227 -9.67 9.99 -10.03
CA CYS A 227 -8.28 10.33 -9.77
C CYS A 227 -7.68 11.25 -10.84
N ILE A 228 -8.02 11.07 -12.12
CA ILE A 228 -7.60 12.00 -13.19
C ILE A 228 -8.09 13.43 -12.91
N ASN A 229 -9.32 13.57 -12.42
CA ASN A 229 -9.97 14.87 -12.24
C ASN A 229 -9.67 15.56 -10.90
N ASN A 230 -9.12 14.84 -9.90
CA ASN A 230 -9.01 15.33 -8.52
C ASN A 230 -7.60 15.21 -7.91
N TYR A 231 -6.65 14.61 -8.63
CA TYR A 231 -5.24 14.59 -8.25
C TYR A 231 -4.47 15.38 -9.29
N ASP A 232 -4.03 16.57 -8.92
CA ASP A 232 -3.02 17.32 -9.67
C ASP A 232 -1.64 16.70 -9.38
#